data_AF-A0A2L0TQ73-F1
#
_entry.id   AF-A0A2L0TQ73-F1
#
_cell.length_a   1.000
_cell.length_b   1.000
_cell.length_c   1.000
_cell.angle_alpha   90.00
_cell.angle_beta   90.00
_cell.angle_gamma   90.00
#
_symmetry.space_group_name_H-M   'P 1'
#
loop_
_entity.id
_entity.type
_entity.pdbx_description
1 polymer ?
#
loop_
_entity_poly.entity_id
_entity_poly.type
_entity_poly.pdbx_seq_one_letter_code
_entity_poly.pdbx_strand_id
1 'polypeptide(L)'
;MSRQSEQDERWLGGYRRLIACILLLVILATLALSYRNHREEALAISASLLGEQFAQRAQRLHGRWLDERRPSVLHAEGTAWQFDERGWPLAVLPRQSPSADCRQLWLALLGHDEGLSSWQALASEGGGGCEFGQEGHWLHYSFTNGRVVALP
;
A
#
# COMPACT_ATOMS: atom_id res chain seq x y z
N MET A 1 -56.75 -32.07 -27.27
CA MET A 1 -56.29 -31.30 -26.09
C MET A 1 -54.87 -31.73 -25.67
N SER A 2 -53.87 -31.67 -26.56
CA SER A 2 -52.53 -32.23 -26.27
C SER A 2 -51.33 -31.39 -26.75
N ARG A 3 -51.55 -30.21 -27.33
CA ARG A 3 -50.46 -29.33 -27.80
C ARG A 3 -50.07 -28.21 -26.82
N GLN A 4 -50.92 -27.88 -25.85
CA GLN A 4 -50.62 -26.84 -24.85
C GLN A 4 -49.68 -27.33 -23.74
N SER A 5 -49.76 -28.60 -23.34
CA SER A 5 -48.95 -29.14 -22.23
C SER A 5 -47.45 -29.26 -22.56
N GLU A 6 -47.09 -29.59 -23.81
CA GLU A 6 -45.67 -29.64 -24.24
C GLU A 6 -45.03 -28.24 -24.35
N GLN A 7 -45.84 -27.21 -24.60
CA GLN A 7 -45.36 -25.83 -24.67
C GLN A 7 -45.11 -25.25 -23.26
N ASP A 8 -45.95 -25.61 -22.29
CA ASP A 8 -45.81 -25.20 -20.89
C ASP A 8 -44.57 -25.84 -20.22
N GLU A 9 -44.25 -27.12 -20.51
CA GLU A 9 -43.06 -27.78 -19.98
C GLU A 9 -41.74 -27.14 -20.46
N ARG A 10 -41.68 -26.71 -21.73
CA ARG A 10 -40.52 -25.97 -22.27
C ARG A 10 -40.40 -24.57 -21.65
N TRP A 11 -41.52 -23.91 -21.39
CA TRP A 11 -41.55 -22.60 -20.74
C TRP A 11 -41.09 -22.67 -19.29
N LEU A 12 -41.57 -23.63 -18.50
CA LEU A 12 -41.18 -23.83 -17.10
C LEU A 12 -39.70 -24.17 -16.94
N GLY A 13 -39.15 -25.02 -17.82
CA GLY A 13 -37.72 -25.34 -17.84
C GLY A 13 -36.83 -24.16 -18.23
N GLY A 14 -37.29 -23.35 -19.20
CA GLY A 14 -36.64 -22.10 -19.59
C GLY A 14 -36.66 -21.07 -18.47
N TYR A 15 -37.82 -20.88 -17.82
CA TYR A 15 -38.00 -19.95 -16.72
C TYR A 15 -37.11 -20.29 -15.52
N ARG A 16 -36.98 -21.58 -15.18
CA ARG A 16 -36.09 -22.03 -14.10
C ARG A 16 -34.61 -21.73 -14.40
N ARG A 17 -34.17 -21.89 -15.65
CA ARG A 17 -32.81 -21.53 -16.07
C ARG A 17 -32.59 -20.02 -16.07
N LEU A 18 -33.60 -19.25 -16.46
CA LEU A 18 -33.55 -17.79 -16.47
C LEU A 18 -33.45 -17.24 -15.04
N ILE A 19 -34.25 -17.77 -14.11
CA ILE A 19 -34.17 -17.47 -12.68
C ILE A 19 -32.80 -17.86 -12.12
N ALA A 20 -32.28 -19.04 -12.46
CA ALA A 20 -30.96 -19.47 -11.99
C ALA A 20 -29.83 -18.56 -12.51
N CYS A 21 -29.88 -18.14 -13.77
CA CYS A 21 -28.91 -17.19 -14.33
C CYS A 21 -29.02 -15.81 -13.66
N ILE A 22 -30.23 -15.31 -13.40
CA ILE A 22 -30.43 -14.05 -12.68
C ILE A 22 -29.88 -14.15 -11.26
N LEU A 23 -30.19 -15.23 -10.54
CA LEU A 23 -29.65 -15.48 -9.19
C LEU A 23 -28.11 -15.54 -9.20
N LEU A 24 -27.51 -16.25 -10.17
CA LEU A 24 -26.07 -16.32 -10.32
C LEU A 24 -25.45 -14.94 -10.56
N LEU A 25 -26.05 -14.14 -11.46
CA LEU A 25 -25.60 -12.78 -11.74
C LEU A 25 -25.71 -11.88 -10.49
N VAL A 26 -26.78 -12.01 -9.71
CA VAL A 26 -26.95 -11.26 -8.45
C VAL A 26 -25.88 -11.67 -7.43
N ILE A 27 -25.58 -12.95 -7.29
CA ILE A 27 -24.52 -13.45 -6.39
C ILE A 27 -23.15 -12.92 -6.84
N LEU A 28 -22.83 -13.01 -8.13
CA LEU A 28 -21.56 -12.50 -8.66
C LEU A 28 -21.44 -10.98 -8.51
N ALA A 29 -22.53 -10.24 -8.76
CA ALA A 29 -22.54 -8.79 -8.61
C ALA A 29 -22.37 -8.38 -7.14
N THR A 30 -23.04 -9.05 -6.21
CA THR A 30 -22.90 -8.78 -4.76
C THR A 30 -21.50 -9.13 -4.25
N LEU A 31 -20.93 -10.26 -4.68
CA LEU A 31 -19.54 -10.59 -4.37
C LEU A 31 -18.56 -9.57 -4.95
N ALA A 32 -18.74 -9.15 -6.20
CA ALA A 32 -17.87 -8.17 -6.83
C ALA A 32 -17.93 -6.81 -6.12
N LEU A 33 -19.12 -6.35 -5.72
CA LEU A 33 -19.28 -5.10 -4.99
C LEU A 33 -18.68 -5.17 -3.58
N SER A 34 -18.95 -6.25 -2.86
CA SER A 34 -18.38 -6.52 -1.53
C SER A 34 -16.86 -6.62 -1.59
N TYR A 35 -16.31 -7.32 -2.59
CA TYR A 35 -14.86 -7.45 -2.76
C TYR A 35 -14.18 -6.11 -3.04
N ARG A 36 -14.82 -5.23 -3.83
CA ARG A 36 -14.28 -3.88 -4.09
C ARG A 36 -14.26 -3.04 -2.81
N ASN A 37 -15.35 -3.02 -2.05
CA ASN A 37 -15.40 -2.28 -0.79
C ASN A 37 -14.41 -2.83 0.26
N HIS A 38 -14.31 -4.16 0.41
CA HIS A 38 -13.36 -4.75 1.36
C HIS A 38 -11.90 -4.52 0.96
N ARG A 39 -11.60 -4.40 -0.34
CA ARG A 39 -10.25 -4.10 -0.82
C ARG A 39 -9.82 -2.68 -0.44
N GLU A 40 -10.71 -1.69 -0.56
CA GLU A 40 -10.41 -0.31 -0.17
C GLU A 40 -10.17 -0.18 1.33
N GLU A 41 -11.01 -0.82 2.16
CA GLU A 41 -10.82 -0.84 3.62
C GLU A 41 -9.51 -1.54 4.02
N ALA A 42 -9.18 -2.67 3.38
CA ALA A 42 -7.94 -3.39 3.64
C ALA A 42 -6.70 -2.57 3.25
N LEU A 43 -6.76 -1.83 2.14
CA LEU A 43 -5.67 -0.96 1.70
C LEU A 43 -5.44 0.19 2.68
N ALA A 44 -6.50 0.87 3.14
CA ALA A 44 -6.39 1.95 4.11
C ALA A 44 -5.78 1.48 5.45
N ILE A 45 -6.19 0.30 5.94
CA ILE A 45 -5.64 -0.30 7.17
C ILE A 45 -4.18 -0.72 6.96
N SER A 46 -3.84 -1.30 5.80
CA SER A 46 -2.45 -1.66 5.51
C SER A 46 -1.55 -0.42 5.41
N ALA A 47 -2.03 0.67 4.80
CA ALA A 47 -1.29 1.94 4.69
C ALA A 47 -0.99 2.54 6.06
N SER A 48 -1.98 2.62 6.95
CA SER A 48 -1.77 3.16 8.30
C SER A 48 -0.79 2.31 9.10
N LEU A 49 -0.92 0.98 9.03
CA LEU A 49 -0.02 0.06 9.69
C LEU A 49 1.43 0.19 9.18
N LEU A 50 1.62 0.28 7.86
CA LEU A 50 2.93 0.49 7.25
C LEU A 50 3.53 1.83 7.69
N GLY A 51 2.73 2.89 7.73
CA GLY A 51 3.17 4.19 8.22
C GLY A 51 3.63 4.16 9.68
N GLU A 52 2.92 3.46 10.54
CA GLU A 52 3.30 3.27 11.95
C GLU A 52 4.60 2.45 12.10
N GLN A 53 4.71 1.33 11.38
CA GLN A 53 5.92 0.50 11.41
C GLN A 53 7.14 1.29 10.93
N PHE A 54 6.99 2.06 9.85
CA PHE A 54 8.03 2.94 9.36
C PHE A 54 8.42 3.97 10.43
N ALA A 55 7.45 4.68 11.02
CA ALA A 55 7.71 5.69 12.03
C ALA A 55 8.45 5.11 13.25
N GLN A 56 8.04 3.93 13.73
CA GLN A 56 8.72 3.25 14.83
C GLN A 56 10.17 2.89 14.50
N ARG A 57 10.44 2.37 13.30
CA ARG A 57 11.80 1.99 12.90
C ARG A 57 12.66 3.22 12.61
N ALA A 58 12.11 4.27 12.01
CA ALA A 58 12.79 5.55 11.83
C ALA A 58 13.16 6.19 13.17
N GLN A 59 12.28 6.12 14.18
CA GLN A 59 12.58 6.59 15.54
C GLN A 59 13.69 5.79 16.22
N ARG A 60 13.69 4.46 16.08
CA ARG A 60 14.79 3.62 16.60
C ARG A 60 16.13 3.98 15.94
N LEU A 61 16.10 4.21 14.63
CA LEU A 61 17.27 4.61 13.86
C LEU A 61 17.77 6.00 14.26
N HIS A 62 16.85 6.94 14.51
CA HIS A 62 17.16 8.25 15.07
C HIS A 62 17.82 8.15 16.46
N GLY A 63 17.34 7.23 17.31
CA GLY A 63 17.98 6.93 18.60
C GLY A 63 19.44 6.49 18.44
N ARG A 64 19.71 5.54 17.54
CA ARG A 64 21.09 5.11 17.24
C ARG A 64 21.95 6.26 16.70
N TRP A 65 21.39 7.11 15.85
CA TRP A 65 22.09 8.28 15.31
C TRP A 65 22.50 9.27 16.41
N LEU A 66 21.66 9.46 17.43
CA LEU A 66 22.01 10.27 18.60
C LEU A 66 23.17 9.65 19.40
N ASP A 67 23.14 8.33 19.59
CA ASP A 67 24.18 7.61 20.33
C ASP A 67 25.55 7.65 19.61
N GLU A 68 25.57 7.62 18.28
CA GLU A 68 26.79 7.65 17.45
C GLU A 68 27.35 9.07 17.20
N ARG A 69 26.92 10.06 17.97
CA ARG A 69 27.36 11.47 17.88
C ARG A 69 26.97 12.16 16.58
N ARG A 70 25.78 11.86 16.06
CA ARG A 70 25.15 12.58 14.95
C ARG A 70 25.97 12.55 13.64
N PRO A 71 26.35 11.36 13.14
CA PRO A 71 27.09 11.27 11.89
C PRO A 71 26.21 11.66 10.70
N SER A 72 26.81 12.17 9.64
CA SER A 72 26.11 12.40 8.36
C SER A 72 25.75 11.09 7.66
N VAL A 73 26.55 10.04 7.89
CA VAL A 73 26.32 8.68 7.38
C VAL A 73 26.46 7.66 8.51
N LEU A 74 25.40 6.90 8.77
CA LEU A 74 25.36 5.82 9.76
C LEU A 74 25.39 4.47 9.05
N HIS A 75 26.28 3.57 9.46
CA HIS A 75 26.25 2.20 8.95
C HIS A 75 25.45 1.33 9.92
N ALA A 76 24.19 1.04 9.58
CA ALA A 76 23.29 0.24 10.40
C ALA A 76 22.72 -0.91 9.57
N GLU A 77 22.72 -2.12 10.15
CA GLU A 77 22.12 -3.32 9.53
C GLU A 77 22.69 -3.65 8.15
N GLY A 78 24.01 -3.45 7.98
CA GLY A 78 24.72 -3.71 6.72
C GLY A 78 24.43 -2.70 5.62
N THR A 79 23.71 -1.61 5.93
CA THR A 79 23.32 -0.57 5.00
C THR A 79 23.88 0.78 5.46
N ALA A 80 24.34 1.59 4.51
CA ALA A 80 24.82 2.94 4.76
C ALA A 80 23.67 3.93 4.62
N TRP A 81 23.24 4.52 5.73
CA TRP A 81 22.13 5.44 5.83
C TRP A 81 22.64 6.87 5.85
N GLN A 82 22.04 7.73 5.04
CA GLN A 82 22.31 9.16 5.07
C GLN A 82 21.24 9.90 5.86
N PHE A 83 21.65 10.80 6.74
CA PHE A 83 20.76 11.59 7.59
C PHE A 83 20.82 13.07 7.25
N ASP A 84 19.73 13.76 7.58
CA ASP A 84 19.69 15.21 7.68
C ASP A 84 20.36 15.70 8.97
N GLU A 85 20.63 17.00 9.08
CA GLU A 85 21.14 17.66 10.30
C GLU A 85 20.25 17.42 11.53
N ARG A 86 18.96 17.17 11.29
CA ARG A 86 17.95 16.85 12.30
C ARG A 86 17.93 15.37 12.71
N GLY A 87 18.72 14.52 12.06
CA GLY A 87 18.83 13.10 12.37
C GLY A 87 17.72 12.24 11.78
N TRP A 88 17.05 12.71 10.72
CA TRP A 88 16.06 11.92 9.98
C TRP A 88 16.71 11.27 8.76
N PRO A 89 16.41 10.00 8.47
CA PRO A 89 16.98 9.31 7.32
C PRO A 89 16.43 9.92 6.02
N LEU A 90 17.35 10.25 5.11
CA LEU A 90 17.08 10.85 3.80
C LEU A 90 17.12 9.81 2.68
N ALA A 91 18.14 8.95 2.70
CA ALA A 91 18.39 7.97 1.66
C ALA A 91 19.28 6.84 2.18
N VAL A 92 19.24 5.72 1.46
CA VAL A 92 20.20 4.62 1.58
C VAL A 92 21.26 4.79 0.49
N LEU A 93 22.54 4.67 0.84
CA LEU A 93 23.64 4.73 -0.10
C LEU A 93 23.86 3.36 -0.78
N PRO A 94 24.27 3.33 -2.07
CA PRO A 94 24.55 4.48 -2.93
C PRO A 94 23.29 5.16 -3.45
N ARG A 95 23.30 6.51 -3.50
CA ARG A 95 22.19 7.28 -4.07
C ARG A 95 22.04 7.04 -5.56
N GLN A 96 20.78 7.01 -5.99
CA GLN A 96 20.35 6.87 -7.37
C GLN A 96 19.50 8.09 -7.75
N SER A 97 18.31 7.87 -8.31
CA SER A 97 17.34 8.95 -8.57
C SER A 97 16.52 9.25 -7.32
N PRO A 98 15.99 10.47 -7.16
CA PRO A 98 15.20 10.84 -5.97
C PRO A 98 14.08 9.84 -5.63
N SER A 99 13.31 9.40 -6.63
CA SER A 99 12.25 8.41 -6.41
C SER A 99 12.80 7.00 -6.11
N ALA A 100 13.94 6.62 -6.69
CA ALA A 100 14.59 5.34 -6.37
C ALA A 100 15.15 5.34 -4.95
N ASP A 101 15.72 6.45 -4.49
CA ASP A 101 16.20 6.63 -3.12
C ASP A 101 15.05 6.52 -2.13
N CYS A 102 13.92 7.17 -2.41
CA CYS A 102 12.70 7.03 -1.61
C CYS A 102 12.21 5.59 -1.55
N ARG A 103 12.20 4.88 -2.69
CA ARG A 103 11.82 3.46 -2.72
C ARG A 103 12.73 2.61 -1.85
N GLN A 104 14.04 2.80 -1.95
CA GLN A 104 15.00 2.07 -1.13
C GLN A 104 14.87 2.41 0.35
N LEU A 105 14.62 3.68 0.69
CA LEU A 105 14.39 4.12 2.07
C LEU A 105 13.17 3.41 2.68
N TRP A 106 12.04 3.41 1.98
CA TRP A 106 10.82 2.74 2.43
C TRP A 106 11.01 1.23 2.58
N LEU A 107 11.63 0.58 1.59
CA LEU A 107 11.89 -0.86 1.65
C LEU A 107 12.89 -1.24 2.75
N ALA A 108 13.93 -0.43 2.97
CA ALA A 108 14.92 -0.69 4.01
C ALA A 108 14.31 -0.51 5.41
N LEU A 109 13.43 0.48 5.60
CA LEU A 109 12.74 0.69 6.87
C LEU A 109 11.60 -0.30 7.08
N LEU A 110 10.76 -0.61 6.10
CA LEU A 110 9.66 -1.57 6.24
C LEU A 110 10.13 -3.04 6.21
N GLY A 111 11.31 -3.30 5.64
CA GLY A 111 11.81 -4.63 5.37
C GLY A 111 11.40 -5.11 3.98
N HIS A 112 12.10 -6.13 3.46
CA HIS A 112 11.68 -6.80 2.23
C HIS A 112 10.42 -7.61 2.50
N ASP A 113 9.27 -7.05 2.12
CA ASP A 113 8.00 -7.75 2.06
C ASP A 113 7.55 -7.80 0.60
N GLU A 114 7.22 -8.98 0.09
CA GLU A 114 6.73 -9.15 -1.28
C GLU A 114 5.43 -8.36 -1.52
N GLY A 115 4.65 -8.13 -0.47
CA GLY A 115 3.46 -7.28 -0.52
C GLY A 115 3.75 -5.81 -0.86
N LEU A 116 4.98 -5.34 -0.67
CA LEU A 116 5.38 -3.96 -0.96
C LEU A 116 5.82 -3.77 -2.42
N SER A 117 5.92 -4.84 -3.22
CA SER A 117 6.33 -4.76 -4.62
C SER A 117 5.33 -4.03 -5.52
N SER A 118 4.04 -4.06 -5.16
CA SER A 118 2.97 -3.33 -5.84
C SER A 118 2.86 -1.86 -5.45
N TRP A 119 3.57 -1.45 -4.39
CA TRP A 119 3.56 -0.08 -3.89
C TRP A 119 4.59 0.76 -4.64
N GLN A 120 4.19 1.99 -4.95
CA GLN A 120 5.03 2.95 -5.64
C GLN A 120 5.61 3.94 -4.65
N ALA A 121 6.89 4.25 -4.79
CA ALA A 121 7.56 5.28 -4.00
C ALA A 121 8.03 6.40 -4.94
N LEU A 122 7.73 7.63 -4.56
CA LEU A 122 8.03 8.83 -5.33
C LEU A 122 8.68 9.86 -4.42
N ALA A 123 9.59 10.66 -4.97
CA ALA A 123 10.04 11.87 -4.28
C ALA A 123 8.92 12.91 -4.33
N SER A 124 8.64 13.57 -3.21
CA SER A 124 7.66 14.65 -3.16
C SER A 124 8.14 15.84 -4.02
N GLU A 125 7.22 16.55 -4.68
CA GLU A 125 7.56 17.63 -5.63
C GLU A 125 8.43 18.73 -5.01
N GLY A 126 8.28 18.98 -3.70
CA GLY A 126 9.08 19.95 -2.96
C GLY A 126 10.45 19.45 -2.46
N GLY A 127 10.81 18.19 -2.72
CA GLY A 127 12.08 17.58 -2.29
C GLY A 127 12.23 17.37 -0.78
N GLY A 128 11.22 17.75 0.02
CA GLY A 128 11.23 17.69 1.48
C GLY A 128 10.74 16.36 2.08
N GLY A 129 10.46 15.36 1.24
CA GLY A 129 9.91 14.09 1.70
C GLY A 129 9.78 13.02 0.61
N CYS A 130 9.35 11.85 1.04
CA CYS A 130 9.06 10.69 0.19
C CYS A 130 7.58 10.32 0.29
N GLU A 131 6.99 10.04 -0.84
CA GLU A 131 5.63 9.52 -0.95
C GLU A 131 5.67 8.03 -1.23
N PHE A 132 4.78 7.26 -0.60
CA PHE A 132 4.68 5.82 -0.74
C PHE A 132 3.22 5.40 -0.75
N GLY A 133 2.76 4.77 -1.83
CA GLY A 133 1.33 4.49 -1.95
C GLY A 133 0.98 3.49 -3.03
N GLN A 134 -0.26 3.01 -2.94
CA GLN A 134 -0.87 2.12 -3.91
C GLN A 134 -2.36 2.47 -4.07
N GLU A 135 -2.87 2.42 -5.31
CA GLU A 135 -4.31 2.50 -5.62
C GLU A 135 -5.04 3.71 -5.00
N GLY A 136 -4.36 4.85 -4.82
CA GLY A 136 -4.94 6.09 -4.26
C GLY A 136 -4.69 6.29 -2.77
N HIS A 137 -4.14 5.30 -2.07
CA HIS A 137 -3.71 5.45 -0.68
C HIS A 137 -2.22 5.79 -0.62
N TRP A 138 -1.91 7.05 -0.31
CA TRP A 138 -0.54 7.55 -0.26
C TRP A 138 -0.13 7.87 1.17
N LEU A 139 1.13 7.62 1.50
CA LEU A 139 1.78 8.00 2.72
C LEU A 139 2.88 9.01 2.38
N HIS A 140 2.91 10.13 3.07
CA HIS A 140 3.97 11.11 2.97
C HIS A 140 4.87 11.06 4.20
N TYR A 141 6.15 10.80 3.99
CA TYR A 141 7.19 10.91 4.98
C TYR A 141 7.94 12.23 4.82
N SER A 142 7.97 13.05 5.88
CA SER A 142 8.67 14.34 5.87
C SER A 142 10.08 14.22 6.46
N PHE A 143 11.08 14.63 5.69
CA PHE A 143 12.49 14.68 6.13
C PHE A 143 12.74 15.71 7.24
N THR A 144 11.82 16.66 7.42
CA THR A 144 11.97 17.74 8.39
C THR A 144 11.69 17.30 9.82
N ASN A 145 10.68 16.46 10.02
CA ASN A 145 10.18 16.10 11.35
C ASN A 145 10.04 14.59 11.55
N GLY A 146 10.41 13.78 10.56
CA GLY A 146 10.33 12.33 10.64
C GLY A 146 8.91 11.76 10.68
N ARG A 147 7.88 12.60 10.47
CA ARG A 147 6.49 12.17 10.56
C ARG A 147 6.06 11.51 9.25
N VAL A 148 5.26 10.46 9.39
CA VAL A 148 4.51 9.84 8.31
C VAL A 148 3.05 10.26 8.45
N VAL A 149 2.45 10.77 7.39
CA VAL A 149 1.03 11.12 7.33
C VAL A 149 0.39 10.45 6.13
N ALA A 150 -0.83 9.96 6.28
CA ALA A 150 -1.62 9.49 5.15
C ALA A 150 -2.14 10.71 4.37
N LEU A 151 -1.92 10.70 3.06
CA LEU A 151 -2.51 11.62 2.11
C LEU A 151 -3.92 11.12 1.73
N PRO A 152 -4.90 12.02 1.61
CA PRO A 152 -6.27 11.68 1.22
C PRO A 152 -6.41 11.31 -0.26
#